data_AF-A0A419GMM9-F1
#
_entry.id   AF-A0A419GMM9-F1
#
_cell.length_a   1.000
_cell.length_b   1.000
_cell.length_c   1.000
_cell.angle_alpha   90.00
_cell.angle_beta   90.00
_cell.angle_gamma   90.00
#
_symmetry.space_group_name_H-M   'P 1'
#
loop_
_entity.id
_entity.type
_entity.pdbx_description
1 polymer ?
#
loop_
_entity_poly.entity_id
_entity_poly.type
_entity_poly.pdbx_seq_one_letter_code
_entity_poly.pdbx_strand_id
1 'polypeptide(L)'
;MPDPRLNGFNVPDENLIEGKEENIEQFMAVVCMNVDGIGRATAGAIAVDFEHDLQAFLNADKERFSRIKKSSGANLLRDGQIDALLEAKDPIPRDRLIEETWVFYLGRKFLQEQAKMVQALSLDNFDINPLLAKALTLDTPRKVIAFNVYQTVTRSVVTSWGNAVESLAKYSGCKDNDVAIEGQTGTNFDLIKTIGGTDYYIQVKSGPNTMNVGMVTSLNNAIARIEQQRPNAQGILGMTYGTRDRISNQITANLNDADTKMKIGREFWDFISEREDYHKTLFELLEASSAGILSESFIDLIESKIVELEEQWEARSTDGSIDDMLENYI
;
A
#
# COMPACT_ATOMS: atom_id res chain seq x y z
N MET A 1 16.17 11.98 -2.33
CA MET A 1 15.18 12.13 -1.25
C MET A 1 13.80 11.93 -1.87
N PRO A 2 12.83 11.28 -1.20
CA PRO A 2 11.46 11.27 -1.68
C PRO A 2 10.92 12.71 -1.70
N ASP A 3 10.22 13.10 -2.76
CA ASP A 3 9.61 14.43 -2.87
C ASP A 3 8.46 14.53 -1.85
N PRO A 4 8.53 15.41 -0.84
CA PRO A 4 7.48 15.58 0.16
C PRO A 4 6.16 16.13 -0.42
N ARG A 5 6.11 16.51 -1.70
CA ARG A 5 4.90 17.01 -2.39
C ARG A 5 4.02 15.89 -2.95
N LEU A 6 4.47 14.64 -2.95
CA LEU A 6 3.66 13.48 -3.34
C LEU A 6 3.30 12.73 -2.07
N ASN A 7 2.16 13.08 -1.46
CA ASN A 7 1.59 12.31 -0.37
C ASN A 7 1.38 10.88 -0.88
N GLY A 8 2.24 9.97 -0.45
CA GLY A 8 2.16 8.55 -0.78
C GLY A 8 0.91 7.93 -0.18
N PHE A 9 0.59 6.71 -0.64
CA PHE A 9 -0.41 5.85 -0.01
C PHE A 9 -0.18 5.82 1.51
N ASN A 10 -1.08 6.47 2.24
CA ASN A 10 -1.03 6.53 3.69
C ASN A 10 -1.82 5.35 4.21
N VAL A 11 -1.13 4.39 4.84
CA VAL A 11 -1.80 3.25 5.48
C VAL A 11 -2.69 3.81 6.60
N PRO A 12 -3.93 3.32 6.77
CA PRO A 12 -4.81 3.78 7.83
C PRO A 12 -4.14 3.64 9.21
N ASP A 13 -4.18 4.71 10.00
CA ASP A 13 -3.51 4.86 11.31
C ASP A 13 -3.59 3.58 12.19
N GLU A 14 -2.42 2.95 12.36
CA GLU A 14 -2.23 1.50 12.47
C GLU A 14 -2.29 0.92 13.90
N ASN A 15 -2.38 1.78 14.93
CA ASN A 15 -2.37 1.34 16.34
C ASN A 15 -3.76 0.88 16.83
N LEU A 16 -4.32 -0.15 16.20
CA LEU A 16 -5.63 -0.70 16.58
C LEU A 16 -5.62 -2.24 16.58
N ILE A 17 -5.32 -2.81 17.76
CA ILE A 17 -5.87 -4.05 18.34
C ILE A 17 -5.42 -5.37 17.58
N GLU A 18 -4.67 -6.29 18.24
CA GLU A 18 -4.16 -7.61 17.78
C GLU A 18 -5.05 -8.90 17.98
N GLY A 19 -5.67 -9.45 16.92
CA GLY A 19 -6.45 -10.70 16.99
C GLY A 19 -7.40 -10.89 15.79
N LYS A 20 -8.08 -12.05 15.64
CA LYS A 20 -9.03 -12.25 14.50
C LYS A 20 -10.29 -11.39 14.63
N GLU A 21 -10.85 -11.29 15.84
CA GLU A 21 -11.93 -10.36 16.18
C GLU A 21 -11.46 -8.90 16.06
N GLU A 22 -10.19 -8.65 16.38
CA GLU A 22 -9.54 -7.34 16.33
C GLU A 22 -9.27 -6.91 14.88
N ASN A 23 -9.00 -7.85 13.97
CA ASN A 23 -8.84 -7.59 12.53
C ASN A 23 -10.15 -7.15 11.87
N ILE A 24 -11.29 -7.70 12.30
CA ILE A 24 -12.62 -7.28 11.85
C ILE A 24 -12.94 -5.88 12.37
N GLU A 25 -12.71 -5.62 13.66
CA GLU A 25 -12.93 -4.29 14.24
C GLU A 25 -12.04 -3.24 13.58
N GLN A 26 -10.76 -3.56 13.36
CA GLN A 26 -9.82 -2.70 12.68
C GLN A 26 -10.33 -2.37 11.28
N PHE A 27 -10.83 -3.36 10.53
CA PHE A 27 -11.39 -3.14 9.21
C PHE A 27 -12.60 -2.20 9.24
N MET A 28 -13.58 -2.49 10.10
CA MET A 28 -14.76 -1.64 10.26
C MET A 28 -14.35 -0.21 10.62
N ALA A 29 -13.44 -0.06 11.58
CA ALA A 29 -12.96 1.24 12.02
C ALA A 29 -12.27 2.00 10.88
N VAL A 30 -11.44 1.32 10.09
CA VAL A 30 -10.78 1.92 8.93
C VAL A 30 -11.78 2.36 7.87
N VAL A 31 -12.77 1.53 7.51
CA VAL A 31 -13.84 1.93 6.58
C VAL A 31 -14.57 3.17 7.11
N CYS A 32 -14.93 3.18 8.40
CA CYS A 32 -15.60 4.30 9.04
C CYS A 32 -14.76 5.58 9.05
N MET A 33 -13.47 5.52 9.34
CA MET A 33 -12.57 6.69 9.38
C MET A 33 -12.32 7.32 8.01
N ASN A 34 -12.70 6.65 6.92
CA ASN A 34 -12.67 7.24 5.57
C ASN A 34 -13.87 8.15 5.28
N VAL A 35 -14.81 8.29 6.21
CA VAL A 35 -15.94 9.22 6.12
C VAL A 35 -15.63 10.49 6.91
N ASP A 36 -15.81 11.64 6.27
CA ASP A 36 -15.54 12.94 6.87
C ASP A 36 -16.28 13.15 8.20
N GLY A 37 -15.52 13.52 9.22
CA GLY A 37 -16.01 13.75 10.57
C GLY A 37 -16.28 12.50 11.39
N ILE A 38 -15.91 11.29 10.93
CA ILE A 38 -15.84 10.09 11.76
C ILE A 38 -14.39 9.90 12.23
N GLY A 39 -14.13 10.25 13.49
CA GLY A 39 -12.84 9.99 14.13
C GLY A 39 -12.73 8.59 14.74
N ARG A 40 -11.52 8.24 15.18
CA ARG A 40 -11.19 6.93 15.79
C ARG A 40 -12.16 6.46 16.86
N ALA A 41 -12.54 7.34 17.80
CA ALA A 41 -13.46 6.98 18.88
C ALA A 41 -14.86 6.61 18.37
N THR A 42 -15.37 7.35 17.38
CA THR A 42 -16.66 7.06 16.75
C THR A 42 -16.59 5.77 15.94
N ALA A 43 -15.49 5.56 15.21
CA ALA A 43 -15.26 4.36 14.41
C ALA A 43 -15.20 3.09 15.28
N GLY A 44 -14.48 3.15 16.41
CA GLY A 44 -14.43 2.05 17.39
C GLY A 44 -15.80 1.77 18.02
N ALA A 45 -16.57 2.81 18.35
CA ALA A 45 -17.93 2.64 18.88
C ALA A 45 -18.87 1.96 17.87
N ILE A 46 -18.71 2.22 16.57
CA ILE A 46 -19.45 1.51 15.52
C ILE A 46 -19.02 0.05 15.48
N ALA A 47 -17.71 -0.23 15.44
CA ALA A 47 -17.21 -1.61 15.37
C ALA A 47 -17.72 -2.48 16.54
N VAL A 48 -17.70 -1.95 17.76
CA VAL A 48 -18.22 -2.63 18.96
C VAL A 48 -19.73 -2.86 18.87
N ASP A 49 -20.50 -1.90 18.33
CA ASP A 49 -21.96 -2.04 18.16
C ASP A 49 -22.36 -3.14 17.17
N PHE A 50 -21.44 -3.57 16.31
CA PHE A 50 -21.61 -4.72 15.41
C PHE A 50 -21.01 -6.03 15.94
N GLU A 51 -20.52 -6.07 17.19
CA GLU A 51 -20.05 -7.29 17.86
C GLU A 51 -19.09 -8.15 17.01
N HIS A 52 -18.16 -7.51 16.31
CA HIS A 52 -17.21 -8.18 15.41
C HIS A 52 -17.85 -8.92 14.21
N ASP A 53 -19.11 -8.64 13.87
CA ASP A 53 -19.79 -9.22 12.71
C ASP A 53 -19.63 -8.32 11.47
N LEU A 54 -18.62 -8.65 10.65
CA LEU A 54 -18.33 -7.96 9.39
C LEU A 54 -19.55 -7.94 8.46
N GLN A 55 -20.29 -9.05 8.36
CA GLN A 55 -21.41 -9.13 7.43
C GLN A 55 -22.59 -8.32 7.93
N ALA A 56 -22.85 -8.28 9.24
CA ALA A 56 -23.85 -7.37 9.81
C ALA A 56 -23.51 -5.90 9.53
N PHE A 57 -22.23 -5.52 9.64
CA PHE A 57 -21.78 -4.16 9.30
C PHE A 57 -21.95 -3.84 7.81
N LEU A 58 -21.49 -4.73 6.92
CA LEU A 58 -21.58 -4.50 5.47
C LEU A 58 -23.04 -4.47 4.96
N ASN A 59 -23.92 -5.27 5.57
CA ASN A 59 -25.34 -5.34 5.23
C ASN A 59 -26.20 -4.29 5.94
N ALA A 60 -25.65 -3.54 6.91
CA ALA A 60 -26.39 -2.50 7.61
C ALA A 60 -26.90 -1.42 6.64
N ASP A 61 -28.13 -0.99 6.88
CA ASP A 61 -28.79 0.08 6.14
C ASP A 61 -28.84 1.38 6.96
N LYS A 62 -29.46 2.42 6.38
CA LYS A 62 -29.60 3.72 7.02
C LYS A 62 -30.31 3.62 8.38
N GLU A 63 -31.32 2.75 8.48
CA GLU A 63 -32.07 2.56 9.71
C GLU A 63 -31.19 1.96 10.80
N ARG A 64 -30.42 0.90 10.49
CA ARG A 64 -29.50 0.26 11.43
C ARG A 64 -28.46 1.23 11.98
N PHE A 65 -27.86 2.07 11.14
CA PHE A 65 -26.88 3.07 11.59
C PHE A 65 -27.50 4.21 12.40
N SER A 66 -28.74 4.61 12.09
CA SER A 66 -29.46 5.67 12.84
C SER A 66 -29.79 5.27 14.28
N ARG A 67 -29.83 3.96 14.55
CA ARG A 67 -30.11 3.40 15.88
C ARG A 67 -28.89 3.42 16.80
N ILE A 68 -27.68 3.60 16.28
CA ILE A 68 -26.46 3.67 17.09
C ILE A 68 -26.46 4.99 17.89
N LYS A 69 -26.46 4.88 19.22
CA LYS A 69 -26.52 6.03 20.12
C LYS A 69 -25.24 6.20 20.91
N LYS A 70 -24.97 7.44 21.31
CA LYS A 70 -24.01 7.77 22.36
C LYS A 70 -24.57 7.38 23.72
N SER A 71 -23.71 7.33 24.74
CA SER A 71 -24.13 7.15 26.14
C SER A 71 -25.12 8.23 26.63
N SER A 72 -25.13 9.41 26.00
CA SER A 72 -26.10 10.48 26.26
C SER A 72 -27.49 10.25 25.63
N GLY A 73 -27.68 9.18 24.86
CA GLY A 73 -28.91 8.90 24.10
C GLY A 73 -29.03 9.61 22.75
N ALA A 74 -28.13 10.55 22.45
CA ALA A 74 -28.06 11.21 21.15
C ALA A 74 -27.55 10.28 20.04
N ASN A 75 -27.89 10.55 18.78
CA ASN A 75 -27.36 9.78 17.65
C ASN A 75 -25.83 9.85 17.61
N LEU A 76 -25.19 8.71 17.34
CA LEU A 76 -23.75 8.66 17.15
C LEU A 76 -23.35 9.33 15.83
N LEU A 77 -24.12 9.08 14.77
CA LEU A 77 -23.89 9.54 13.40
C LEU A 77 -24.93 10.57 12.96
N ARG A 78 -24.48 11.53 12.15
CA ARG A 78 -25.36 12.46 11.40
C ARG A 78 -25.80 11.81 10.09
N ASP A 79 -26.94 12.22 9.54
CA ASP A 79 -27.48 11.62 8.30
C ASP A 79 -26.49 11.63 7.13
N GLY A 80 -25.79 12.75 6.90
CA GLY A 80 -24.76 12.82 5.86
C GLY A 80 -23.56 11.90 6.09
N GLN A 81 -23.25 11.57 7.35
CA GLN A 81 -22.19 10.59 7.67
C GLN A 81 -22.68 9.16 7.44
N ILE A 82 -23.96 8.89 7.68
CA ILE A 82 -24.57 7.60 7.37
C ILE A 82 -24.56 7.40 5.86
N ASP A 83 -25.04 8.38 5.09
CA ASP A 83 -25.09 8.28 3.62
C ASP A 83 -23.69 8.06 3.03
N ALA A 84 -22.68 8.82 3.47
CA ALA A 84 -21.29 8.61 3.04
C ALA A 84 -20.70 7.25 3.49
N LEU A 85 -21.09 6.74 4.66
CA LEU A 85 -20.67 5.41 5.10
C LEU A 85 -21.31 4.29 4.26
N LEU A 86 -22.58 4.48 3.85
CA LEU A 86 -23.25 3.57 2.94
C LEU A 86 -22.57 3.53 1.57
N GLU A 87 -22.13 4.68 1.05
CA GLU A 87 -21.34 4.77 -0.18
C GLU A 87 -19.96 4.11 -0.03
N ALA A 88 -19.28 4.34 1.10
CA ALA A 88 -17.95 3.79 1.36
C ALA A 88 -17.95 2.25 1.46
N LYS A 89 -19.02 1.65 2.01
CA LYS A 89 -19.14 0.19 2.15
C LYS A 89 -19.67 -0.52 0.91
N ASP A 90 -20.40 0.18 0.05
CA ASP A 90 -21.07 -0.41 -1.11
C ASP A 90 -20.17 -1.30 -2.00
N PRO A 91 -18.95 -0.85 -2.39
CA PRO A 91 -18.09 -1.63 -3.26
C PRO A 91 -17.40 -2.81 -2.55
N ILE A 92 -17.49 -2.92 -1.21
CA ILE A 92 -16.80 -3.96 -0.45
C ILE A 92 -17.55 -5.29 -0.64
N PRO A 93 -16.86 -6.37 -1.05
CA PRO A 93 -17.50 -7.66 -1.30
C PRO A 93 -18.07 -8.24 -0.01
N ARG A 94 -19.27 -8.81 -0.13
CA ARG A 94 -19.95 -9.55 0.94
C ARG A 94 -19.55 -11.02 0.85
N ASP A 95 -19.75 -11.76 1.94
CA ASP A 95 -19.50 -13.20 2.03
C ASP A 95 -18.05 -13.61 1.74
N ARG A 96 -17.10 -12.73 2.07
CA ARG A 96 -15.66 -12.97 1.99
C ARG A 96 -15.05 -13.12 3.38
N LEU A 97 -13.93 -13.83 3.43
CA LEU A 97 -13.08 -13.85 4.63
C LEU A 97 -12.51 -12.44 4.88
N ILE A 98 -12.21 -12.13 6.14
CA ILE A 98 -11.67 -10.81 6.51
C ILE A 98 -10.33 -10.52 5.80
N GLU A 99 -9.48 -11.53 5.65
CA GLU A 99 -8.19 -11.45 4.97
C GLU A 99 -8.38 -11.06 3.48
N GLU A 100 -9.33 -11.70 2.80
CA GLU A 100 -9.67 -11.39 1.40
C GLU A 100 -10.32 -10.01 1.25
N THR A 101 -11.13 -9.62 2.24
CA THR A 101 -11.81 -8.31 2.28
C THR A 101 -10.80 -7.17 2.42
N TRP A 102 -9.78 -7.35 3.26
CA TRP A 102 -8.66 -6.41 3.38
C TRP A 102 -7.88 -6.27 2.08
N VAL A 103 -7.51 -7.39 1.43
CA VAL A 103 -6.78 -7.35 0.16
C VAL A 103 -7.56 -6.55 -0.89
N PHE A 104 -8.86 -6.84 -1.04
CA PHE A 104 -9.73 -6.09 -1.94
C PHE A 104 -9.75 -4.59 -1.59
N TYR A 105 -9.96 -4.27 -0.32
CA TYR A 105 -10.08 -2.89 0.13
C TYR A 105 -8.78 -2.09 -0.08
N LEU A 106 -7.64 -2.69 0.24
CA LEU A 106 -6.32 -2.08 0.06
C LEU A 106 -5.98 -1.88 -1.42
N GLY A 107 -6.29 -2.86 -2.28
CA GLY A 107 -6.12 -2.71 -3.73
C GLY A 107 -6.95 -1.55 -4.30
N ARG A 108 -8.21 -1.44 -3.87
CA ARG A 108 -9.12 -0.36 -4.26
C ARG A 108 -8.59 1.00 -3.79
N LYS A 109 -8.18 1.10 -2.52
CA LYS A 109 -7.60 2.33 -1.96
C LYS A 109 -6.32 2.73 -2.67
N PHE A 110 -5.44 1.77 -2.95
CA PHE A 110 -4.21 2.01 -3.68
C PHE A 110 -4.50 2.67 -5.04
N LEU A 111 -5.38 2.08 -5.85
CA LEU A 111 -5.69 2.64 -7.17
C LEU A 111 -6.38 4.02 -7.08
N GLN A 112 -7.29 4.22 -6.12
CA GLN A 112 -7.91 5.52 -5.88
C GLN A 112 -6.87 6.61 -5.56
N GLU A 113 -5.90 6.32 -4.70
CA GLU A 113 -4.85 7.28 -4.36
C GLU A 113 -3.89 7.53 -5.54
N GLN A 114 -3.55 6.50 -6.33
CA GLN A 114 -2.75 6.70 -7.54
C GLN A 114 -3.49 7.57 -8.56
N ALA A 115 -4.80 7.35 -8.74
CA ALA A 115 -5.61 8.16 -9.66
C ALA A 115 -5.67 9.62 -9.22
N LYS A 116 -5.94 9.87 -7.94
CA LYS A 116 -5.93 11.23 -7.36
C LYS A 116 -4.57 11.91 -7.53
N MET A 117 -3.47 11.18 -7.29
CA MET A 117 -2.12 11.71 -7.46
C MET A 117 -1.86 12.14 -8.90
N VAL A 118 -2.21 11.31 -9.89
CA VAL A 118 -2.08 11.67 -11.31
C VAL A 118 -2.93 12.92 -11.63
N GLN A 119 -4.20 12.94 -11.20
CA GLN A 119 -5.11 14.06 -11.44
C GLN A 119 -4.63 15.37 -10.79
N ALA A 120 -3.93 15.28 -9.65
CA ALA A 120 -3.39 16.44 -8.94
C ALA A 120 -2.09 17.00 -9.54
N LEU A 121 -1.48 16.31 -10.52
CA LEU A 121 -0.27 16.83 -11.17
C LEU A 121 -0.53 18.16 -11.88
N SER A 122 0.45 19.02 -11.84
CA SER A 122 0.52 20.32 -12.49
C SER A 122 1.95 20.57 -12.96
N LEU A 123 2.16 21.52 -13.87
CA LEU A 123 3.50 21.85 -14.36
C LEU A 123 4.44 22.28 -13.23
N ASP A 124 3.91 22.93 -12.20
CA ASP A 124 4.67 23.41 -11.03
C ASP A 124 5.16 22.27 -10.12
N ASN A 125 4.71 21.03 -10.37
CA ASN A 125 5.19 19.85 -9.66
C ASN A 125 6.47 19.25 -10.25
N PHE A 126 6.91 19.69 -11.43
CA PHE A 126 8.06 19.08 -12.10
C PHE A 126 9.33 19.92 -11.94
N ASP A 127 10.37 19.29 -11.39
CA ASP A 127 11.74 19.81 -11.42
C ASP A 127 12.41 19.37 -12.72
N ILE A 128 12.05 20.03 -13.83
CA ILE A 128 12.55 19.68 -15.17
C ILE A 128 14.06 19.92 -15.22
N ASN A 129 14.81 18.91 -15.65
CA ASN A 129 16.25 19.04 -15.89
C ASN A 129 16.51 19.44 -17.35
N PRO A 130 16.83 20.71 -17.65
CA PRO A 130 16.99 21.19 -19.03
C PRO A 130 18.17 20.52 -19.75
N LEU A 131 19.26 20.22 -19.03
CA LEU A 131 20.42 19.51 -19.60
C LEU A 131 20.06 18.08 -20.00
N LEU A 132 19.30 17.37 -19.16
CA LEU A 132 18.82 16.03 -19.47
C LEU A 132 17.84 16.04 -20.63
N ALA A 133 16.92 17.02 -20.67
CA ALA A 133 15.97 17.17 -21.76
C ALA A 133 16.70 17.35 -23.11
N LYS A 134 17.73 18.20 -23.15
CA LYS A 134 18.56 18.37 -24.35
C LYS A 134 19.38 17.12 -24.68
N ALA A 135 20.00 16.47 -23.69
CA ALA A 135 20.80 15.27 -23.89
C ALA A 135 19.97 14.08 -24.45
N LEU A 136 18.70 13.98 -24.04
CA LEU A 136 17.76 12.94 -24.51
C LEU A 136 16.97 13.35 -25.75
N THR A 137 17.22 14.53 -26.33
CA THR A 137 16.49 15.05 -27.51
C THR A 137 14.98 15.13 -27.26
N LEU A 138 14.58 15.64 -26.09
CA LEU A 138 13.19 15.97 -25.77
C LEU A 138 12.84 17.32 -26.41
N ASP A 139 12.69 17.30 -27.73
CA ASP A 139 12.58 18.47 -28.62
C ASP A 139 11.14 18.92 -28.90
N THR A 140 10.15 18.42 -28.14
CA THR A 140 8.77 18.94 -28.11
C THR A 140 8.30 19.11 -26.66
N PRO A 141 7.39 20.07 -26.35
CA PRO A 141 6.79 20.19 -25.02
C PRO A 141 6.21 18.86 -24.53
N ARG A 142 5.48 18.16 -25.41
CA ARG A 142 4.96 16.81 -25.14
C ARG A 142 6.03 15.83 -24.68
N LYS A 143 7.19 15.79 -25.33
CA LYS A 143 8.29 14.87 -24.95
C LYS A 143 8.84 15.20 -23.56
N VAL A 144 9.01 16.48 -23.25
CA VAL A 144 9.48 16.94 -21.93
C VAL A 144 8.45 16.59 -20.85
N ILE A 145 7.18 16.92 -21.09
CA ILE A 145 6.08 16.66 -20.15
C ILE A 145 5.90 15.16 -19.94
N ALA A 146 5.77 14.37 -21.01
CA ALA A 146 5.60 12.93 -20.91
C ALA A 146 6.74 12.28 -20.13
N PHE A 147 8.00 12.65 -20.41
CA PHE A 147 9.14 12.13 -19.67
C PHE A 147 9.04 12.40 -18.17
N ASN A 148 8.72 13.64 -17.78
CA ASN A 148 8.62 14.02 -16.37
C ASN A 148 7.39 13.38 -15.69
N VAL A 149 6.24 13.34 -16.36
CA VAL A 149 5.03 12.67 -15.86
C VAL A 149 5.31 11.19 -15.62
N TYR A 150 5.82 10.46 -16.61
CA TYR A 150 6.13 9.04 -16.47
C TYR A 150 7.16 8.79 -15.36
N GLN A 151 8.18 9.62 -15.24
CA GLN A 151 9.17 9.51 -14.16
C GLN A 151 8.52 9.70 -12.78
N THR A 152 7.72 10.75 -12.62
CA THR A 152 7.04 11.09 -11.36
C THR A 152 6.04 10.03 -10.96
N VAL A 153 5.14 9.66 -11.88
CA VAL A 153 4.08 8.68 -11.64
C VAL A 153 4.69 7.31 -11.34
N THR A 154 5.64 6.83 -12.15
CA THR A 154 6.25 5.51 -11.93
C THR A 154 6.93 5.44 -10.56
N ARG A 155 7.71 6.46 -10.19
CA ARG A 155 8.38 6.51 -8.88
C ARG A 155 7.38 6.50 -7.73
N SER A 156 6.31 7.28 -7.84
CA SER A 156 5.23 7.32 -6.85
C SER A 156 4.55 5.97 -6.71
N VAL A 157 4.18 5.35 -7.83
CA VAL A 157 3.51 4.04 -7.89
C VAL A 157 4.37 2.95 -7.25
N VAL A 158 5.64 2.76 -7.64
CA VAL A 158 6.41 1.64 -7.06
C VAL A 158 6.80 1.90 -5.60
N THR A 159 6.96 3.16 -5.18
CA THR A 159 7.21 3.49 -3.77
C THR A 159 5.99 3.18 -2.92
N SER A 160 4.82 3.68 -3.31
CA SER A 160 3.57 3.44 -2.60
C SER A 160 3.14 1.96 -2.63
N TRP A 161 3.46 1.25 -3.71
CA TRP A 161 3.24 -0.19 -3.79
C TRP A 161 4.05 -0.98 -2.77
N GLY A 162 5.26 -0.50 -2.41
CA GLY A 162 6.07 -1.11 -1.35
C GLY A 162 5.31 -1.16 -0.01
N ASN A 163 4.70 -0.03 0.39
CA ASN A 163 3.88 0.02 1.60
C ASN A 163 2.60 -0.81 1.45
N ALA A 164 1.91 -0.69 0.30
CA ALA A 164 0.68 -1.43 0.06
C ALA A 164 0.90 -2.95 0.14
N VAL A 165 1.97 -3.47 -0.46
CA VAL A 165 2.23 -4.92 -0.49
C VAL A 165 2.65 -5.48 0.88
N GLU A 166 3.28 -4.67 1.73
CA GLU A 166 3.54 -5.02 3.12
C GLU A 166 2.23 -5.14 3.91
N SER A 167 1.31 -4.17 3.75
CA SER A 167 -0.04 -4.27 4.33
C SER A 167 -0.81 -5.47 3.78
N LEU A 168 -0.70 -5.77 2.48
CA LEU A 168 -1.30 -6.99 1.92
C LEU A 168 -0.74 -8.24 2.61
N ALA A 169 0.57 -8.32 2.83
CA ALA A 169 1.20 -9.45 3.54
C ALA A 169 0.73 -9.56 4.99
N LYS A 170 0.62 -8.44 5.71
CA LYS A 170 0.02 -8.36 7.05
C LYS A 170 -1.37 -9.01 7.06
N TYR A 171 -2.30 -8.46 6.29
CA TYR A 171 -3.68 -8.92 6.33
C TYR A 171 -3.94 -10.27 5.64
N SER A 172 -2.95 -10.80 4.92
CA SER A 172 -2.99 -12.15 4.33
C SER A 172 -2.63 -13.26 5.32
N GLY A 173 -2.19 -12.95 6.54
CA GLY A 173 -1.95 -13.96 7.58
C GLY A 173 -0.85 -13.65 8.59
N CYS A 174 -0.22 -12.48 8.49
CA CYS A 174 0.81 -12.02 9.43
C CYS A 174 0.24 -11.02 10.45
N LYS A 175 1.10 -10.54 11.34
CA LYS A 175 0.87 -9.43 12.27
C LYS A 175 2.06 -8.47 12.21
N ASP A 176 1.90 -7.27 12.77
CA ASP A 176 3.03 -6.36 12.94
C ASP A 176 4.08 -6.97 13.87
N ASN A 177 5.34 -6.60 13.66
CA ASN A 177 6.38 -6.89 14.64
C ASN A 177 6.34 -5.86 15.78
N ASP A 178 5.87 -6.30 16.95
CA ASP A 178 5.83 -5.53 18.20
C ASP A 178 7.18 -5.54 18.95
N VAL A 179 8.18 -6.26 18.43
CA VAL A 179 9.43 -6.53 19.13
C VAL A 179 10.58 -5.73 18.53
N ALA A 180 11.05 -4.77 19.31
CA ALA A 180 12.29 -4.06 19.03
C ALA A 180 13.49 -4.98 19.32
N ILE A 181 14.35 -5.18 18.32
CA ILE A 181 15.63 -5.83 18.54
C ILE A 181 16.55 -4.80 19.21
N GLU A 182 16.77 -4.93 20.53
CA GLU A 182 17.56 -3.98 21.31
C GLU A 182 18.92 -3.68 20.66
N GLY A 183 19.47 -2.47 20.77
CA GLY A 183 20.85 -2.18 20.33
C GLY A 183 21.13 -2.21 18.82
N GLN A 184 20.10 -2.13 17.97
CA GLN A 184 20.27 -1.81 16.55
C GLN A 184 19.39 -0.62 16.13
N THR A 185 19.91 0.18 15.20
CA THR A 185 19.14 1.14 14.41
C THR A 185 19.16 0.66 12.96
N GLY A 186 17.99 0.40 12.34
CA GLY A 186 17.87 0.31 10.88
C GLY A 186 17.50 -1.03 10.22
N THR A 187 17.31 -2.14 10.95
CA THR A 187 16.75 -3.40 10.39
C THR A 187 15.96 -4.14 11.46
N ASN A 188 14.71 -3.72 11.64
CA ASN A 188 13.72 -4.55 12.33
C ASN A 188 12.99 -5.39 11.28
N PHE A 189 12.52 -6.55 11.69
CA PHE A 189 11.55 -7.31 10.90
C PHE A 189 10.26 -6.50 10.80
N ASP A 190 9.59 -6.61 9.66
CA ASP A 190 8.38 -5.84 9.39
C ASP A 190 7.16 -6.57 9.97
N LEU A 191 7.11 -7.90 9.83
CA LEU A 191 5.96 -8.72 10.19
C LEU A 191 6.34 -9.96 11.00
N ILE A 192 5.37 -10.53 11.73
CA ILE A 192 5.46 -11.81 12.41
C ILE A 192 4.37 -12.77 11.92
N LYS A 193 4.70 -14.05 11.76
CA LYS A 193 3.74 -15.14 11.50
C LYS A 193 4.05 -16.33 12.41
N THR A 194 3.06 -16.84 13.13
CA THR A 194 3.22 -18.08 13.92
C THR A 194 2.67 -19.28 13.15
N ILE A 195 3.49 -20.31 12.92
CA ILE A 195 3.09 -21.58 12.30
C ILE A 195 3.65 -22.73 13.14
N GLY A 196 2.78 -23.65 13.57
CA GLY A 196 3.21 -24.84 14.32
C GLY A 196 3.98 -24.53 15.61
N GLY A 197 3.70 -23.39 16.26
CA GLY A 197 4.41 -22.94 17.47
C GLY A 197 5.77 -22.28 17.23
N THR A 198 6.16 -22.05 15.96
CA THR A 198 7.34 -21.27 15.57
C THR A 198 6.92 -19.87 15.14
N ASP A 199 7.58 -18.85 15.66
CA ASP A 199 7.36 -17.45 15.28
C ASP A 199 8.35 -17.04 14.19
N TYR A 200 7.83 -16.77 13.00
CA TYR A 200 8.61 -16.31 11.86
C TYR A 200 8.62 -14.79 11.84
N TYR A 201 9.79 -14.20 12.03
CA TYR A 201 10.03 -12.76 11.91
C TYR A 201 10.47 -12.48 10.48
N ILE A 202 9.71 -11.66 9.78
CA ILE A 202 9.78 -11.53 8.33
C ILE A 202 10.22 -10.11 7.97
N GLN A 203 11.35 -10.00 7.28
CA GLN A 203 11.69 -8.78 6.56
C GLN A 203 11.06 -8.90 5.18
N VAL A 204 10.08 -8.05 4.89
CA VAL A 204 9.39 -7.96 3.61
C VAL A 204 10.19 -7.09 2.66
N LYS A 205 10.33 -7.57 1.44
CA LYS A 205 10.80 -6.82 0.29
C LYS A 205 9.89 -7.09 -0.89
N SER A 206 9.76 -6.12 -1.77
CA SER A 206 8.90 -6.29 -2.93
C SER A 206 9.43 -7.38 -3.86
N GLY A 207 10.73 -7.40 -4.16
CA GLY A 207 11.25 -8.30 -5.20
C GLY A 207 12.70 -8.77 -5.05
N PRO A 208 13.20 -9.49 -6.06
CA PRO A 208 14.46 -10.26 -5.97
C PRO A 208 15.76 -9.43 -5.99
N ASN A 209 15.68 -8.14 -6.28
CA ASN A 209 16.84 -7.26 -6.53
C ASN A 209 16.85 -6.01 -5.62
N THR A 210 16.24 -6.10 -4.44
CA THR A 210 15.96 -4.95 -3.57
C THR A 210 16.98 -4.73 -2.46
N MET A 211 17.97 -5.62 -2.30
CA MET A 211 18.94 -5.55 -1.20
C MET A 211 20.36 -5.55 -1.74
N ASN A 212 21.17 -4.64 -1.20
CA ASN A 212 22.62 -4.68 -1.38
C ASN A 212 23.28 -5.56 -0.30
N VAL A 213 24.58 -5.89 -0.48
CA VAL A 213 25.34 -6.75 0.45
C VAL A 213 25.30 -6.22 1.90
N GLY A 214 25.37 -4.90 2.09
CA GLY A 214 25.28 -4.29 3.43
C GLY A 214 23.94 -4.57 4.11
N MET A 215 22.84 -4.45 3.37
CA MET A 215 21.50 -4.78 3.87
C MET A 215 21.36 -6.27 4.22
N VAL A 216 21.95 -7.16 3.41
CA VAL A 216 21.94 -8.61 3.69
C VAL A 216 22.73 -8.94 4.96
N THR A 217 23.89 -8.32 5.14
CA THR A 217 24.68 -8.45 6.38
C THR A 217 23.89 -7.97 7.60
N SER A 218 23.19 -6.84 7.50
CA SER A 218 22.34 -6.34 8.59
C SER A 218 21.20 -7.31 8.91
N LEU A 219 20.57 -7.90 7.90
CA LEU A 219 19.53 -8.92 8.08
C LEU A 219 20.08 -10.18 8.76
N ASN A 220 21.23 -10.71 8.34
CA ASN A 220 21.86 -11.85 9.00
C ASN A 220 22.07 -11.61 10.50
N ASN A 221 22.51 -10.41 10.88
CA ASN A 221 22.70 -10.04 12.28
C ASN A 221 21.38 -9.99 13.05
N ALA A 222 20.32 -9.46 12.44
CA ALA A 222 18.98 -9.43 13.03
C ALA A 222 18.42 -10.85 13.22
N ILE A 223 18.57 -11.73 12.22
CA ILE A 223 18.19 -13.15 12.27
C ILE A 223 18.92 -13.86 13.41
N ALA A 224 20.25 -13.81 13.44
CA ALA A 224 21.04 -14.50 14.47
C ALA A 224 20.63 -14.06 15.89
N ARG A 225 20.32 -12.77 16.05
CA ARG A 225 19.94 -12.22 17.34
C ARG A 225 18.55 -12.62 17.80
N ILE A 226 17.54 -12.54 16.95
CA ILE A 226 16.18 -12.91 17.35
C ILE A 226 16.11 -14.41 17.69
N GLU A 227 16.82 -15.24 16.94
CA GLU A 227 16.90 -16.70 17.17
C GLU A 227 17.68 -17.03 18.45
N GLN A 228 18.68 -16.22 18.82
CA GLN A 228 19.36 -16.36 20.10
C GLN A 228 18.48 -15.94 21.28
N GLN A 229 17.69 -14.88 21.11
CA GLN A 229 16.84 -14.33 22.18
C GLN A 229 15.58 -15.16 22.41
N ARG A 230 15.09 -15.86 21.39
CA ARG A 230 13.81 -16.57 21.42
C ARG A 230 13.96 -17.99 20.85
N PRO A 231 13.84 -19.04 21.71
CA PRO A 231 14.04 -20.43 21.31
C PRO A 231 13.16 -20.94 20.15
N ASN A 232 12.00 -20.32 19.92
CA ASN A 232 11.06 -20.70 18.87
C ASN A 232 10.95 -19.65 17.75
N ALA A 233 11.89 -18.71 17.67
CA ALA A 233 11.90 -17.71 16.60
C ALA A 233 12.68 -18.20 15.38
N GLN A 234 12.25 -17.78 14.20
CA GLN A 234 13.02 -17.86 12.97
C GLN A 234 12.95 -16.54 12.20
N GLY A 235 14.10 -15.94 11.91
CA GLY A 235 14.14 -14.76 11.05
C GLY A 235 14.25 -15.16 9.58
N ILE A 236 13.44 -14.56 8.70
CA ILE A 236 13.42 -14.86 7.26
C ILE A 236 13.29 -13.60 6.39
N LEU A 237 13.69 -13.73 5.13
CA LEU A 237 13.42 -12.77 4.06
C LEU A 237 12.19 -13.20 3.25
N GLY A 238 11.15 -12.37 3.24
CA GLY A 238 9.97 -12.53 2.38
C GLY A 238 10.04 -11.61 1.16
N MET A 239 9.93 -12.16 -0.04
CA MET A 239 9.88 -11.41 -1.30
C MET A 239 8.51 -11.60 -1.96
N THR A 240 7.80 -10.50 -2.21
CA THR A 240 6.37 -10.57 -2.60
C THR A 240 6.16 -10.93 -4.08
N TYR A 241 7.16 -10.77 -4.94
CA TYR A 241 7.14 -11.27 -6.32
C TYR A 241 8.50 -11.82 -6.76
N GLY A 242 8.48 -12.56 -7.88
CA GLY A 242 9.66 -13.14 -8.52
C GLY A 242 9.77 -14.65 -8.32
N THR A 243 10.90 -15.20 -8.76
CA THR A 243 11.24 -16.62 -8.70
C THR A 243 12.68 -16.79 -8.21
N ARG A 244 13.02 -17.96 -7.64
CA ARG A 244 14.34 -18.21 -7.03
C ARG A 244 15.52 -17.96 -7.98
N ASP A 245 15.38 -18.29 -9.25
CA ASP A 245 16.40 -18.09 -10.29
C ASP A 245 16.66 -16.61 -10.64
N ARG A 246 15.76 -15.71 -10.23
CA ARG A 246 15.85 -14.27 -10.50
C ARG A 246 16.41 -13.48 -9.31
N ILE A 247 16.63 -14.14 -8.16
CA ILE A 247 17.20 -13.51 -6.97
C ILE A 247 18.64 -13.07 -7.26
N SER A 248 18.96 -11.83 -6.88
CA SER A 248 20.31 -11.30 -7.08
C SER A 248 21.37 -12.15 -6.37
N ASN A 249 22.54 -12.27 -7.00
CA ASN A 249 23.72 -12.90 -6.37
C ASN A 249 24.14 -12.20 -5.06
N GLN A 250 23.79 -10.92 -4.90
CA GLN A 250 24.06 -10.18 -3.67
C GLN A 250 23.30 -10.78 -2.48
N ILE A 251 22.08 -11.29 -2.71
CA ILE A 251 21.29 -11.96 -1.67
C ILE A 251 21.73 -13.42 -1.55
N THR A 252 21.72 -14.19 -2.64
CA THR A 252 21.94 -15.65 -2.59
C THR A 252 23.33 -16.03 -2.09
N ALA A 253 24.36 -15.23 -2.36
CA ALA A 253 25.72 -15.52 -1.91
C ALA A 253 26.04 -15.03 -0.49
N ASN A 254 25.20 -14.16 0.10
CA ASN A 254 25.52 -13.50 1.37
C ASN A 254 24.49 -13.75 2.48
N LEU A 255 23.27 -14.19 2.17
CA LEU A 255 22.29 -14.57 3.18
C LEU A 255 22.62 -15.96 3.73
N ASN A 256 22.78 -16.07 5.05
CA ASN A 256 23.06 -17.36 5.68
C ASN A 256 21.85 -18.29 5.52
N ASP A 257 22.10 -19.54 5.16
CA ASP A 257 21.06 -20.56 4.95
C ASP A 257 19.94 -20.11 4.00
N ALA A 258 20.31 -19.40 2.92
CA ALA A 258 19.38 -18.72 2.02
C ALA A 258 18.22 -19.61 1.55
N ASP A 259 18.45 -20.90 1.29
CA ASP A 259 17.41 -21.82 0.85
C ASP A 259 16.25 -21.97 1.85
N THR A 260 16.56 -21.92 3.14
CA THR A 260 15.57 -22.07 4.24
C THR A 260 15.14 -20.72 4.81
N LYS A 261 15.97 -19.69 4.70
CA LYS A 261 15.72 -18.33 5.22
C LYS A 261 15.05 -17.40 4.22
N MET A 262 14.68 -17.88 3.02
CA MET A 262 13.96 -17.09 2.02
C MET A 262 12.66 -17.74 1.59
N LYS A 263 11.67 -16.89 1.35
CA LYS A 263 10.43 -17.21 0.63
C LYS A 263 10.20 -16.15 -0.45
N ILE A 264 9.84 -16.57 -1.66
CA ILE A 264 9.67 -15.66 -2.80
C ILE A 264 8.39 -15.96 -3.60
N GLY A 265 7.71 -14.89 -4.02
CA GLY A 265 6.54 -14.96 -4.89
C GLY A 265 5.48 -15.90 -4.32
N ARG A 266 5.09 -16.92 -5.09
CA ARG A 266 4.14 -17.96 -4.65
C ARG A 266 4.54 -18.57 -3.30
N GLU A 267 5.82 -18.90 -3.09
CA GLU A 267 6.26 -19.54 -1.85
C GLU A 267 6.01 -18.66 -0.63
N PHE A 268 6.15 -17.35 -0.77
CA PHE A 268 5.91 -16.40 0.31
C PHE A 268 4.43 -16.28 0.62
N TRP A 269 3.59 -16.11 -0.41
CA TRP A 269 2.15 -15.96 -0.25
C TRP A 269 1.49 -17.22 0.31
N ASP A 270 1.89 -18.40 -0.19
CA ASP A 270 1.37 -19.68 0.30
C ASP A 270 1.82 -19.92 1.76
N PHE A 271 3.04 -19.50 2.12
CA PHE A 271 3.58 -19.61 3.47
C PHE A 271 2.82 -18.75 4.49
N ILE A 272 2.63 -17.45 4.22
CA ILE A 272 1.99 -16.55 5.20
C ILE A 272 0.47 -16.82 5.34
N SER A 273 -0.18 -17.22 4.24
CA SER A 273 -1.62 -17.51 4.23
C SER A 273 -1.97 -18.92 4.68
N GLU A 274 -0.98 -19.82 4.73
CA GLU A 274 -1.16 -21.27 4.95
C GLU A 274 -2.15 -21.90 3.94
N ARG A 275 -2.21 -21.34 2.73
CA ARG A 275 -3.08 -21.77 1.61
C ARG A 275 -2.25 -21.97 0.35
N GLU A 276 -2.40 -23.12 -0.30
CA GLU A 276 -1.76 -23.36 -1.59
C GLU A 276 -2.32 -22.43 -2.67
N ASP A 277 -1.44 -21.94 -3.55
CA ASP A 277 -1.79 -21.09 -4.69
C ASP A 277 -2.48 -19.77 -4.30
N TYR A 278 -2.23 -19.24 -3.09
CA TYR A 278 -2.92 -18.05 -2.59
C TYR A 278 -2.70 -16.79 -3.45
N HIS A 279 -1.56 -16.72 -4.15
CA HIS A 279 -1.30 -15.65 -5.13
C HIS A 279 -2.36 -15.53 -6.23
N LYS A 280 -3.07 -16.62 -6.59
CA LYS A 280 -4.18 -16.57 -7.55
C LYS A 280 -5.38 -15.81 -6.96
N THR A 281 -5.70 -16.08 -5.70
CA THR A 281 -6.71 -15.34 -4.94
C THR A 281 -6.34 -13.85 -4.86
N LEU A 282 -5.06 -13.53 -4.64
CA LEU A 282 -4.60 -12.13 -4.65
C LEU A 282 -4.83 -11.46 -6.00
N PHE A 283 -4.52 -12.13 -7.12
CA PHE A 283 -4.77 -11.57 -8.45
C PHE A 283 -6.25 -11.31 -8.69
N GLU A 284 -7.12 -12.26 -8.36
CA GLU A 284 -8.57 -12.11 -8.48
C GLU A 284 -9.11 -10.94 -7.65
N LEU A 285 -8.65 -10.81 -6.40
CA LEU A 285 -9.08 -9.73 -5.50
C LEU A 285 -8.58 -8.37 -5.95
N LEU A 286 -7.33 -8.26 -6.42
CA LEU A 286 -6.77 -7.01 -6.93
C LEU A 286 -7.45 -6.59 -8.23
N GLU A 287 -7.72 -7.52 -9.14
CA GLU A 287 -8.50 -7.27 -10.36
C GLU A 287 -9.90 -6.77 -10.01
N ALA A 288 -10.63 -7.49 -9.15
CA ALA A 288 -11.95 -7.08 -8.69
C ALA A 288 -11.93 -5.71 -7.98
N SER A 289 -10.89 -5.42 -7.20
CA SER A 289 -10.77 -4.14 -6.47
C SER A 289 -10.69 -2.94 -7.39
N SER A 290 -10.10 -3.11 -8.59
CA SER A 290 -9.93 -2.06 -9.58
C SER A 290 -11.22 -1.69 -10.32
N ALA A 291 -12.22 -2.58 -10.29
CA ALA A 291 -13.46 -2.42 -11.04
C ALA A 291 -14.20 -1.12 -10.66
N GLY A 292 -14.60 -0.37 -11.68
CA GLY A 292 -15.38 0.85 -11.55
C GLY A 292 -14.66 2.05 -10.92
N ILE A 293 -13.34 1.98 -10.72
CA ILE A 293 -12.55 3.14 -10.24
C ILE A 293 -12.17 4.05 -11.40
N LEU A 294 -11.71 3.45 -12.50
CA LEU A 294 -11.32 4.15 -13.71
C LEU A 294 -12.28 3.78 -14.85
N SER A 295 -12.62 4.75 -15.69
CA SER A 295 -13.39 4.50 -16.92
C SER A 295 -12.55 3.83 -18.01
N GLU A 296 -11.23 4.05 -17.97
CA GLU A 296 -10.22 3.52 -18.88
C GLU A 296 -9.02 2.98 -18.09
N SER A 297 -7.91 2.62 -18.75
CA SER A 297 -6.74 2.11 -18.03
C SER A 297 -6.00 3.21 -17.26
N PHE A 298 -5.14 2.82 -16.31
CA PHE A 298 -4.27 3.76 -15.61
C PHE A 298 -3.30 4.48 -16.56
N ILE A 299 -2.92 3.85 -17.67
CA ILE A 299 -2.10 4.47 -18.71
C ILE A 299 -2.89 5.55 -19.45
N ASP A 300 -4.16 5.31 -19.76
CA ASP A 300 -5.01 6.29 -20.44
C ASP A 300 -5.25 7.52 -19.55
N LEU A 301 -5.36 7.32 -18.23
CA LEU A 301 -5.39 8.43 -17.27
C LEU A 301 -4.11 9.27 -17.31
N ILE A 302 -2.93 8.64 -17.39
CA ILE A 302 -1.64 9.33 -17.51
C ILE A 302 -1.56 10.11 -18.82
N GLU A 303 -1.96 9.50 -19.95
CA GLU A 303 -1.94 10.15 -21.25
C GLU A 303 -2.90 11.34 -21.32
N SER A 304 -4.10 11.20 -20.74
CA SER A 304 -5.04 12.32 -20.60
C SER A 304 -4.44 13.47 -19.80
N LYS A 305 -3.70 13.15 -18.73
CA LYS A 305 -3.01 14.16 -17.92
C LYS A 305 -1.86 14.83 -18.67
N ILE A 306 -1.13 14.10 -19.50
CA ILE A 306 -0.08 14.66 -20.36
C ILE A 306 -0.68 15.69 -21.33
N VAL A 307 -1.83 15.39 -21.95
CA VAL A 307 -2.52 16.33 -22.84
C VAL A 307 -2.96 17.58 -22.08
N GLU A 308 -3.56 17.44 -20.90
CA GLU A 308 -3.94 18.59 -20.05
C GLU A 308 -2.73 19.47 -19.71
N LEU A 309 -1.59 18.87 -19.38
CA LEU A 309 -0.36 19.59 -19.06
C LEU A 309 0.29 20.25 -20.28
N GLU A 310 0.14 19.66 -21.46
CA GLU A 310 0.57 20.22 -22.75
C GLU A 310 -0.20 21.52 -23.06
N GLU A 311 -1.53 21.51 -22.88
CA GLU A 311 -2.37 22.72 -23.02
C GLU A 311 -1.97 23.81 -22.02
N GLN A 312 -1.65 23.43 -20.77
CA GLN A 312 -1.14 24.38 -19.77
C GLN A 312 0.22 24.97 -20.15
N TRP A 313 1.08 24.19 -20.81
CA TRP A 313 2.40 24.64 -21.26
C TRP A 313 2.27 25.67 -22.37
N GLU A 314 1.43 25.39 -23.38
CA GLU A 314 1.16 26.30 -24.48
C GLU A 314 0.58 27.63 -24.00
N ALA A 315 -0.26 27.61 -22.96
CA ALA A 315 -0.81 28.82 -22.36
C ALA A 315 0.22 29.67 -21.60
N ARG A 316 1.34 29.07 -21.14
CA ARG A 316 2.40 29.75 -20.38
C ARG A 316 3.56 30.24 -21.26
N SER A 317 3.82 29.57 -22.38
CA SER A 317 4.95 29.91 -23.26
C SER A 317 4.65 31.15 -24.13
N THR A 318 5.60 32.09 -24.20
CA THR A 318 5.40 33.35 -24.95
C THR A 318 5.54 33.19 -26.47
N ASP A 319 6.30 32.21 -26.93
CA ASP A 319 6.54 31.91 -28.34
C ASP A 319 6.33 30.42 -28.71
N GLY A 320 5.94 29.59 -27.74
CA GLY A 320 5.81 28.14 -27.89
C GLY A 320 7.15 27.40 -27.89
N SER A 321 8.28 28.10 -27.70
CA SER A 321 9.60 27.52 -27.69
C SER A 321 9.83 26.73 -26.40
N ILE A 322 10.42 25.56 -26.56
CA ILE A 322 10.92 24.76 -25.44
C ILE A 322 12.06 25.48 -24.75
N ASP A 323 12.88 26.23 -25.49
CA ASP A 323 14.04 26.91 -24.95
C ASP A 323 13.64 28.01 -23.96
N ASP A 324 12.61 28.81 -24.29
CA ASP A 324 12.04 29.84 -23.41
C ASP A 324 11.64 29.27 -22.04
N MET A 325 10.97 28.11 -22.07
CA MET A 325 10.53 27.44 -20.84
C MET A 325 11.66 26.72 -20.10
N LEU A 326 12.60 26.08 -20.80
CA LEU A 326 13.73 25.40 -20.17
C LEU A 326 14.71 26.38 -19.53
N GLU A 327 14.83 27.61 -20.05
CA GLU A 327 15.61 28.68 -19.43
C GLU A 327 15.10 29.06 -18.03
N ASN A 328 13.80 28.89 -17.74
CA ASN A 328 13.26 29.14 -16.40
C ASN A 328 13.72 28.11 -15.34
N TYR A 329 14.37 27.02 -15.76
CA TYR A 329 14.87 25.95 -14.89
C TYR A 329 16.38 26.01 -14.64
N ILE A 330 17.07 27.08 -15.09
CA ILE A 330 18.51 27.30 -14.88
C ILE A 330 18.82 28.73 -14.44
#